data_AF-A0A5J9SLX1-F1
#
_entry.id   AF-A0A5J9SLX1-F1
#
_cell.length_a   1.000
_cell.length_b   1.000
_cell.length_c   1.000
_cell.angle_alpha   90.00
_cell.angle_beta   90.00
_cell.angle_gamma   90.00
#
_symmetry.space_group_name_H-M   'P 1'
#
loop_
_entity.id
_entity.type
_entity.pdbx_description
1 polymer ?
#
loop_
_entity_poly.entity_id
_entity_poly.type
_entity_poly.pdbx_seq_one_letter_code
_entity_poly.pdbx_strand_id
1 'polypeptide(L)'
;MGLREATSRAGLWAGGGGTVGLPQQRTSEETTAIDHKLDIHLGLMDYVKEISGTTAIYFSGMATRYVSITSVVRTLKIVTFRRTYGPYGTTDKSATPFCYPVLGSDRITGFYGRSGSYLDSIGIYVRRQC
;
A
#
# COMPACT_ATOMS: atom_id res chain seq x y z
N MET A 1 -6.81 -16.19 43.18
CA MET A 1 -5.72 -17.16 43.43
C MET A 1 -6.32 -18.54 43.20
N GLY A 2 -5.80 -19.32 42.24
CA GLY A 2 -6.26 -20.70 42.00
C GLY A 2 -6.59 -21.00 40.54
N LEU A 3 -5.56 -21.34 39.77
CA LEU A 3 -5.65 -22.06 38.50
C LEU A 3 -6.41 -23.38 38.70
N ARG A 4 -7.26 -23.75 37.74
CA ARG A 4 -7.71 -25.13 37.58
C ARG A 4 -7.50 -25.55 36.13
N GLU A 5 -6.77 -26.64 36.03
CA GLU A 5 -6.39 -27.40 34.85
C GLU A 5 -7.60 -28.01 34.14
N ALA A 6 -7.45 -28.33 32.85
CA ALA A 6 -8.06 -29.51 32.27
C ALA A 6 -7.19 -30.03 31.12
N THR A 7 -6.28 -30.94 31.49
CA THR A 7 -5.72 -31.96 30.60
C THR A 7 -6.85 -32.86 30.09
N SER A 8 -6.85 -33.17 28.79
CA SER A 8 -7.41 -34.43 28.31
C SER A 8 -6.48 -35.02 27.25
N ARG A 9 -5.86 -36.15 27.61
CA ARG A 9 -5.05 -37.02 26.76
C ARG A 9 -5.90 -38.18 26.28
N ALA A 10 -5.62 -38.65 25.06
CA ALA A 10 -5.57 -40.05 24.58
C ALA A 10 -6.02 -40.08 23.11
N GLY A 11 -5.44 -40.83 22.16
CA GLY A 11 -4.35 -41.81 22.12
C GLY A 11 -3.95 -42.01 20.63
N LEU A 12 -2.70 -42.37 20.32
CA LEU A 12 -2.24 -43.73 19.91
C LEU A 12 -2.97 -44.32 18.69
N TRP A 13 -2.37 -44.93 17.66
CA TRP A 13 -1.02 -45.09 17.09
C TRP A 13 -1.23 -45.87 15.77
N ALA A 14 -0.56 -45.52 14.67
CA ALA A 14 -0.28 -46.36 13.48
C ALA A 14 0.53 -45.47 12.51
N GLY A 15 1.67 -45.81 11.91
CA GLY A 15 2.26 -47.09 11.56
C GLY A 15 2.70 -46.98 10.09
N GLY A 16 3.99 -47.23 9.79
CA GLY A 16 4.46 -47.52 8.43
C GLY A 16 4.92 -46.33 7.57
N GLY A 17 6.15 -46.41 7.06
CA GLY A 17 6.77 -45.38 6.23
C GLY A 17 6.27 -45.33 4.78
N GLY A 18 6.53 -44.19 4.16
CA GLY A 18 6.27 -43.92 2.74
C GLY A 18 6.62 -42.47 2.42
N THR A 19 7.82 -42.24 1.89
CA THR A 19 8.23 -40.98 1.26
C THR A 19 7.35 -40.73 0.04
N VAL A 20 6.47 -39.73 0.13
CA VAL A 20 5.91 -39.01 -1.02
C VAL A 20 5.90 -37.53 -0.66
N GLY A 21 6.85 -36.80 -1.23
CA GLY A 21 6.94 -35.36 -1.10
C GLY A 21 5.91 -34.67 -2.01
N LEU A 22 5.32 -33.60 -1.48
CA LEU A 22 4.56 -32.53 -2.15
C LEU A 22 3.13 -32.91 -2.62
N PRO A 23 2.15 -32.00 -2.54
CA PRO A 23 2.30 -30.56 -2.69
C PRO A 23 2.23 -29.83 -1.35
N GLN A 24 3.40 -29.30 -0.94
CA GLN A 24 3.46 -28.19 -0.03
C GLN A 24 2.72 -27.05 -0.71
N GLN A 25 1.58 -26.69 -0.13
CA GLN A 25 0.83 -25.51 -0.49
C GLN A 25 1.84 -24.38 -0.58
N ARG A 26 2.03 -23.87 -1.80
CA ARG A 26 2.70 -22.60 -2.04
C ARG A 26 1.78 -21.55 -1.43
N THR A 27 1.85 -21.38 -0.12
CA THR A 27 1.60 -20.10 0.50
C THR A 27 2.64 -19.21 -0.14
N SER A 28 2.26 -18.54 -1.23
CA SER A 28 2.93 -17.32 -1.61
C SER A 28 2.68 -16.37 -0.45
N GLU A 29 3.55 -16.45 0.55
CA GLU A 29 4.04 -15.27 1.22
C GLU A 29 4.64 -14.40 0.10
N GLU A 30 3.75 -13.77 -0.67
CA GLU A 30 4.06 -12.55 -1.38
C GLU A 30 4.22 -11.53 -0.27
N THR A 31 5.35 -11.63 0.42
CA THR A 31 5.92 -10.55 1.19
C THR A 31 6.10 -9.46 0.17
N THR A 32 5.08 -8.62 0.02
CA THR A 32 5.14 -7.35 -0.70
C THR A 32 6.38 -6.67 -0.19
N ALA A 33 7.47 -6.80 -0.96
CA ALA A 33 8.72 -6.13 -0.69
C ALA A 33 8.39 -4.65 -0.85
N ILE A 34 8.06 -4.02 0.28
CA ILE A 34 7.85 -2.59 0.41
C ILE A 34 9.22 -1.97 0.20
N ASP A 35 9.50 -1.67 -1.06
CA ASP A 35 10.75 -1.08 -1.48
C ASP A 35 10.76 0.37 -1.02
N HIS A 36 11.64 0.68 -0.06
CA HIS A 36 11.85 2.04 0.43
C HIS A 36 12.63 2.91 -0.55
N LYS A 37 12.95 2.38 -1.73
CA LYS A 37 13.61 3.10 -2.81
C LYS A 37 12.74 4.28 -3.27
N LEU A 38 13.36 5.46 -3.36
CA LEU A 38 12.68 6.70 -3.72
C LEU A 38 12.42 6.81 -5.23
N ASP A 39 13.09 5.99 -6.04
CA ASP A 39 12.88 5.87 -7.48
C ASP A 39 12.11 4.60 -7.83
N ILE A 40 11.01 4.78 -8.56
CA ILE A 40 10.16 3.69 -9.06
C ILE A 40 10.55 3.44 -10.52
N HIS A 41 11.29 2.35 -10.77
CA HIS A 41 11.65 1.95 -12.12
C HIS A 41 10.60 0.98 -12.69
N LEU A 42 9.66 1.51 -13.47
CA LEU A 42 8.67 0.69 -14.17
C LEU A 42 9.33 0.02 -15.38
N GLY A 43 9.29 -1.32 -15.42
CA GLY A 43 9.72 -2.08 -16.59
C GLY A 43 8.69 -2.00 -17.73
N LEU A 44 9.04 -2.48 -18.92
CA LEU A 44 8.20 -2.42 -20.13
C LEU A 44 6.80 -3.06 -19.94
N MET A 45 6.70 -4.04 -19.03
CA MET A 45 5.45 -4.76 -18.71
C MET A 45 4.83 -4.35 -17.38
N ASP A 46 5.48 -3.44 -16.64
CA ASP A 46 4.97 -3.00 -15.34
C ASP A 46 4.13 -1.75 -15.52
N TYR A 47 2.98 -1.73 -14.87
CA TYR A 47 2.04 -0.62 -14.96
C TYR A 47 1.37 -0.39 -13.62
N VAL A 48 0.98 0.86 -13.37
CA VAL A 48 0.30 1.25 -12.14
C VAL A 48 -1.15 0.79 -12.22
N LYS A 49 -1.57 0.05 -11.20
CA LYS A 49 -2.94 -0.46 -11.03
C LYS A 49 -3.73 0.34 -10.01
N GLU A 50 -3.06 0.89 -9.01
CA GLU A 50 -3.74 1.66 -7.98
C GLU A 50 -2.82 2.74 -7.45
N ILE A 51 -3.43 3.87 -7.12
CA ILE A 51 -2.81 4.90 -6.30
C ILE A 51 -3.66 5.11 -5.08
N SER A 52 -3.03 5.04 -3.91
CA SER A 52 -3.66 5.35 -2.65
C SER A 52 -2.76 6.25 -1.82
N GLY A 53 -3.30 6.86 -0.79
CA GLY A 53 -2.56 7.81 0.02
C GLY A 53 -3.43 8.52 1.03
N THR A 54 -2.89 9.57 1.62
CA THR A 54 -3.64 10.42 2.53
C THR A 54 -3.36 11.90 2.24
N THR A 55 -4.40 12.72 2.33
CA THR A 55 -4.30 14.18 2.28
C THR A 55 -4.55 14.76 3.66
N ALA A 56 -3.97 15.91 3.96
CA ALA A 56 -4.24 16.63 5.19
C ALA A 56 -4.28 18.14 4.94
N ILE A 57 -4.91 18.86 5.86
CA ILE A 57 -4.90 20.31 5.87
C ILE A 57 -3.62 20.76 6.57
N TYR A 58 -2.82 21.56 5.87
CA TYR A 58 -1.65 22.22 6.42
C TYR A 58 -1.93 23.70 6.65
N PHE A 59 -1.66 24.16 7.86
CA PHE A 59 -1.80 25.56 8.26
C PHE A 59 -0.43 26.23 8.22
N SER A 60 -0.28 27.22 7.34
CA SER A 60 0.93 28.03 7.20
C SER A 60 0.67 29.47 7.64
N GLY A 61 1.72 30.18 8.05
CA GLY A 61 1.63 31.60 8.34
C GLY A 61 1.10 31.97 9.73
N MET A 62 1.08 31.02 10.68
CA MET A 62 0.61 31.25 12.06
C MET A 62 1.39 32.36 12.80
N ALA A 63 2.63 32.63 12.38
CA ALA A 63 3.45 33.74 12.89
C ALA A 63 3.19 35.09 12.18
N THR A 64 2.27 35.13 11.21
CA THR A 64 1.94 36.34 10.43
C THR A 64 0.46 36.69 10.59
N ARG A 65 0.04 37.87 10.11
CA ARG A 65 -1.39 38.28 10.12
C ARG A 65 -2.26 37.49 9.13
N TYR A 66 -1.65 36.67 8.27
CA TYR A 66 -2.35 35.88 7.25
C TYR A 66 -2.13 34.38 7.48
N VAL A 67 -3.21 33.66 7.75
CA VAL A 67 -3.19 32.20 7.82
C VAL A 67 -3.54 31.66 6.44
N SER A 68 -2.65 30.84 5.88
CA SER A 68 -2.89 30.11 4.64
C SER A 68 -3.26 28.68 4.96
N ILE A 69 -4.39 28.24 4.43
CA ILE A 69 -4.90 26.88 4.60
C ILE A 69 -4.75 26.17 3.26
N THR A 70 -3.91 25.15 3.22
CA THR A 70 -3.61 24.40 1.99
C THR A 70 -3.80 22.91 2.23
N SER A 71 -4.48 22.23 1.31
CA SER A 71 -4.50 20.78 1.29
C SER A 71 -3.18 20.26 0.73
N VAL A 72 -2.56 19.32 1.43
CA VAL A 72 -1.30 18.69 1.02
C VAL A 72 -1.43 17.18 1.05
N VAL A 73 -0.75 16.50 0.13
CA VAL A 73 -0.62 15.04 0.13
C VAL A 73 0.46 14.67 1.15
N ARG A 74 0.09 13.87 2.15
CA ARG A 74 0.96 13.45 3.26
C ARG A 74 1.55 12.09 3.03
N THR A 75 0.75 11.17 2.49
CA THR A 75 1.24 9.86 2.09
C THR A 75 0.83 9.50 0.69
N LEU A 76 1.70 8.75 0.02
CA LEU A 76 1.44 8.24 -1.31
C LEU A 76 1.94 6.80 -1.43
N LYS A 77 1.08 5.93 -1.91
CA LYS A 77 1.29 4.52 -2.16
C LYS A 77 0.91 4.23 -3.60
N ILE A 78 1.81 3.57 -4.32
CA ILE A 78 1.61 3.20 -5.72
C ILE A 78 1.66 1.69 -5.81
N VAL A 79 0.57 1.08 -6.26
CA VAL A 79 0.52 -0.35 -6.51
C VAL A 79 0.65 -0.58 -8.01
N THR A 80 1.62 -1.42 -8.38
CA THR A 80 1.86 -1.82 -9.76
C THR A 80 1.43 -3.27 -9.98
N PHE A 81 1.51 -3.76 -11.22
CA PHE A 81 1.23 -5.16 -11.51
C PHE A 81 2.15 -6.10 -10.74
N ARG A 82 3.42 -5.70 -10.57
CA ARG A 82 4.46 -6.57 -9.98
C ARG A 82 4.72 -6.30 -8.50
N ARG A 83 4.64 -5.04 -8.06
CA ARG A 83 5.11 -4.61 -6.73
C ARG A 83 4.28 -3.47 -6.17
N THR A 84 4.34 -3.30 -4.86
CA THR A 84 3.77 -2.15 -4.16
C THR A 84 4.88 -1.25 -3.67
N TYR A 85 4.78 0.04 -3.97
CA TYR A 85 5.72 1.08 -3.57
C TYR A 85 5.10 1.99 -2.51
N GLY A 86 5.88 2.31 -1.47
CA GLY A 86 5.45 3.14 -0.35
C GLY A 86 4.91 2.33 0.84
N PRO A 87 4.14 2.96 1.75
CA PRO A 87 3.69 4.35 1.70
C PRO A 87 4.86 5.33 1.90
N TYR A 88 5.02 6.26 0.97
CA TYR A 88 5.98 7.36 1.10
C TYR A 88 5.35 8.49 1.90
N GLY A 89 6.08 9.04 2.86
CA GLY A 89 5.64 10.14 3.72
C GLY A 89 5.26 9.70 5.14
N THR A 90 4.54 10.56 5.85
CA THR A 90 4.17 10.33 7.26
C THR A 90 2.66 10.47 7.43
N THR A 91 2.04 9.44 7.98
CA THR A 91 0.60 9.45 8.26
C THR A 91 0.33 10.27 9.52
N ASP A 92 -0.44 11.34 9.38
CA ASP A 92 -1.01 12.04 10.54
C ASP A 92 -2.36 11.45 10.90
N LYS A 93 -2.72 11.47 12.19
CA LYS A 93 -4.03 10.99 12.67
C LYS A 93 -5.22 11.75 12.07
N SER A 94 -5.00 12.97 11.58
CA SER A 94 -6.02 13.84 10.98
C SER A 94 -6.07 13.77 9.45
N ALA A 95 -5.31 12.87 8.82
CA ALA A 95 -5.23 12.79 7.36
C ALA A 95 -6.41 11.98 6.78
N THR A 96 -7.00 12.46 5.69
CA THR A 96 -8.07 11.81 4.95
C THR A 96 -7.49 10.84 3.93
N PRO A 97 -7.82 9.53 4.00
CA PRO A 97 -7.33 8.56 3.04
C PRO A 97 -8.04 8.71 1.68
N PHE A 98 -7.31 8.44 0.61
CA PHE A 98 -7.84 8.30 -0.74
C PHE A 98 -7.30 7.02 -1.37
N CYS A 99 -8.11 6.40 -2.23
CA CYS A 99 -7.67 5.30 -3.08
C CYS A 99 -8.34 5.40 -4.44
N TYR A 100 -7.59 5.04 -5.48
CA TYR A 100 -8.06 4.98 -6.84
C TYR A 100 -7.55 3.70 -7.50
N PRO A 101 -8.36 2.63 -7.51
CA PRO A 101 -8.05 1.41 -8.23
C PRO A 101 -8.45 1.55 -9.71
N VAL A 102 -7.53 1.18 -10.61
CA VAL A 102 -7.78 1.06 -12.04
C VAL A 102 -8.27 -0.35 -12.33
N LEU A 103 -9.49 -0.45 -12.86
CA LEU A 103 -10.17 -1.71 -13.10
C LEU A 103 -10.06 -2.11 -14.57
N GLY A 104 -9.95 -3.42 -14.82
CA GLY A 104 -9.97 -3.99 -16.17
C GLY A 104 -8.66 -3.78 -16.94
N SER A 105 -8.79 -3.42 -18.22
CA SER A 105 -7.68 -3.19 -19.16
C SER A 105 -7.14 -1.76 -19.13
N ASP A 106 -7.80 -0.86 -18.38
CA ASP A 106 -7.41 0.54 -18.24
C ASP A 106 -6.00 0.65 -17.64
N ARG A 107 -5.26 1.67 -18.09
CA ARG A 107 -3.88 1.91 -17.62
C ARG A 107 -3.66 3.38 -17.30
N ILE A 108 -2.90 3.64 -16.24
CA ILE A 108 -2.42 4.98 -15.93
C ILE A 108 -1.30 5.30 -16.92
N THR A 109 -1.49 6.36 -17.71
CA THR A 109 -0.53 6.80 -18.73
C THR A 109 0.29 8.00 -18.28
N GLY A 110 -0.12 8.67 -17.22
CA GLY A 110 0.59 9.83 -16.71
C GLY A 110 0.00 10.37 -15.43
N PHE A 111 0.71 11.35 -14.88
CA PHE A 111 0.37 12.03 -13.64
C PHE A 111 0.37 13.52 -13.89
N TYR A 112 -0.48 14.24 -13.18
CA TYR A 112 -0.47 15.70 -13.14
C TYR A 112 -0.67 16.14 -11.70
N GLY A 113 -0.32 17.37 -11.37
CA GLY A 113 -0.45 17.84 -10.01
C GLY A 113 -0.03 19.28 -9.86
N ARG A 114 -0.22 19.80 -8.64
CA ARG A 114 0.29 21.11 -8.25
C ARG A 114 1.22 20.95 -7.06
N SER A 115 2.36 21.62 -7.12
CA SER A 115 3.35 21.65 -6.05
C SER A 115 3.75 23.09 -5.74
N GLY A 116 3.87 23.40 -4.45
CA GLY A 116 4.59 24.55 -3.93
C GLY A 116 5.77 24.07 -3.09
N SER A 117 5.84 24.49 -1.83
CA SER A 117 6.77 23.92 -0.85
C SER A 117 6.45 22.46 -0.49
N TYR A 118 5.18 22.07 -0.68
CA TYR A 118 4.67 20.72 -0.52
C TYR A 118 3.88 20.32 -1.76
N LEU A 119 3.54 19.04 -1.85
CA LEU A 119 2.69 18.53 -2.91
C LEU A 119 1.22 18.80 -2.54
N ASP A 120 0.61 19.80 -3.16
CA ASP A 120 -0.75 20.24 -2.86
C ASP A 120 -1.78 19.22 -3.37
N SER A 121 -1.60 18.79 -4.61
CA SER A 121 -2.53 17.90 -5.30
C SER A 121 -1.82 17.02 -6.31
N ILE A 122 -2.36 15.81 -6.47
CA ILE A 122 -1.98 14.87 -7.51
C ILE A 122 -3.23 14.32 -8.17
N GLY A 123 -3.16 14.19 -9.49
CA GLY A 123 -4.14 13.55 -10.34
C GLY A 123 -3.44 12.62 -11.33
N ILE A 124 -4.24 11.80 -11.99
CA ILE A 124 -3.75 10.78 -12.92
C ILE A 124 -4.53 10.82 -14.22
N TYR A 125 -3.82 10.48 -15.29
CA TYR A 125 -4.41 10.21 -16.58
C TYR A 125 -4.60 8.71 -16.72
N VAL A 126 -5.84 8.31 -16.96
CA VAL A 126 -6.20 6.92 -17.24
C VAL A 126 -6.58 6.82 -18.71
N ARG A 127 -5.86 5.98 -19.45
CA ARG A 127 -6.24 5.62 -20.81
C ARG A 127 -7.05 4.33 -20.77
N ARG A 128 -8.25 4.41 -21.32
CA ARG A 128 -9.06 3.22 -21.57
C ARG A 128 -8.50 2.44 -22.73
N GLN A 129 -8.33 1.14 -22.54
CA GLN A 129 -7.96 0.22 -23.59
C GLN A 129 -9.25 -0.47 -24.04
N CYS A 130 -9.83 0.05 -25.13
CA CYS A 130 -10.98 -0.54 -25.80
C CYS A 130 -10.57 -1.78 -26.60
#